data_AF-A0A1G7P0T6-F1
#
_entry.id   AF-A0A1G7P0T6-F1
#
_cell.length_a   1.000
_cell.length_b   1.000
_cell.length_c   1.000
_cell.angle_alpha   90.00
_cell.angle_beta   90.00
_cell.angle_gamma   90.00
#
_symmetry.space_group_name_H-M   'P 1'
#
loop_
_entity.id
_entity.type
_entity.pdbx_description
1 polymer ?
#
loop_
_entity_poly.entity_id
_entity_poly.type
_entity_poly.pdbx_seq_one_letter_code
_entity_poly.pdbx_strand_id
1 'polypeptide(L)'
;MILRPVRKIGLSHRSITGKYFSRKTGTMHAFESALERDWLTLLEFDSEVLSYTTQPVKIFYEHGGKAATYTPDVIATTRKN
;
A
#
# COMPACT_ATOMS: atom_id res chain seq x y z
N MET A 1 6.80 9.98 11.35
CA MET A 1 5.36 9.67 11.44
C MET A 1 5.12 8.37 10.66
N ILE A 2 4.61 7.32 11.30
CA ILE A 2 4.29 6.06 10.60
C ILE A 2 2.96 6.27 9.87
N LEU A 3 2.98 6.23 8.54
CA LEU A 3 1.76 6.25 7.73
C LEU A 3 1.01 4.94 7.98
N ARG A 4 -0.30 5.03 8.26
CA ARG A 4 -1.19 3.88 8.41
C ARG A 4 -2.13 3.81 7.21
N PRO A 5 -2.55 2.61 6.79
CA PRO A 5 -3.49 2.48 5.67
C PRO A 5 -4.77 3.27 5.94
N VAL A 6 -5.19 4.10 4.98
CA VAL A 6 -6.38 4.97 5.12
C VAL A 6 -7.68 4.30 4.71
N ARG A 7 -7.64 3.06 4.22
CA ARG A 7 -8.80 2.34 3.69
C ARG A 7 -8.93 0.94 4.28
N LYS A 8 -10.18 0.51 4.48
CA LYS A 8 -10.53 -0.90 4.68
C LYS A 8 -10.84 -1.53 3.33
N ILE A 9 -10.17 -2.63 3.00
CA ILE A 9 -10.43 -3.43 1.80
C ILE A 9 -11.50 -4.48 2.12
N GLY A 10 -12.50 -4.58 1.24
CA GLY A 10 -13.56 -5.60 1.30
C GLY A 10 -13.26 -6.79 0.39
N LEU A 11 -14.15 -7.78 0.40
CA LEU A 11 -14.06 -8.93 -0.50
C LEU A 11 -14.27 -8.48 -1.95
N SER A 12 -13.48 -9.02 -2.87
CA SER A 12 -13.63 -8.85 -4.31
C SER A 12 -13.97 -10.18 -4.97
N HIS A 13 -14.89 -10.17 -5.94
CA HIS A 13 -15.19 -11.31 -6.80
C HIS A 13 -14.41 -11.27 -8.13
N ARG A 14 -13.62 -10.22 -8.36
CA ARG A 14 -12.90 -9.98 -9.62
C ARG A 14 -11.38 -10.07 -9.49
N SER A 15 -10.87 -9.93 -8.28
CA SER A 15 -9.44 -9.89 -8.00
C SER A 15 -9.14 -10.55 -6.67
N ILE A 16 -7.92 -11.05 -6.53
CA ILE A 16 -7.45 -11.62 -5.27
C ILE A 16 -7.22 -10.46 -4.30
N THR A 17 -8.01 -10.45 -3.22
CA THR A 17 -7.89 -9.51 -2.10
C THR A 17 -7.39 -10.27 -0.88
N GLY A 18 -6.68 -9.58 0.01
CA GLY A 18 -6.18 -10.21 1.22
C GLY A 18 -5.41 -9.28 2.13
N LYS A 19 -4.72 -9.88 3.10
CA LYS A 19 -3.84 -9.16 4.03
C LYS A 19 -2.48 -9.86 4.07
N TYR A 20 -1.43 -9.05 4.12
CA TYR A 20 -0.03 -9.44 4.19
C TYR A 20 0.54 -8.96 5.53
N PHE A 21 1.11 -9.85 6.34
CA PHE A 21 1.79 -9.45 7.57
C PHE A 21 3.22 -9.01 7.26
N SER A 22 3.59 -7.80 7.64
CA SER A 22 4.96 -7.31 7.52
C SER A 22 5.69 -7.43 8.86
N ARG A 23 6.89 -8.01 8.88
CA ARG A 23 7.76 -7.99 10.05
C ARG A 23 8.45 -6.64 10.19
N LYS A 24 8.72 -5.94 9.07
CA LYS A 24 9.30 -4.59 9.07
C LYS A 24 8.39 -3.56 9.76
N THR A 25 7.07 -3.70 9.65
CA THR A 25 6.12 -2.78 10.30
C THR A 25 5.38 -3.37 11.50
N GLY A 26 5.38 -4.70 11.67
CA GLY A 26 4.64 -5.39 12.74
C GLY A 26 3.13 -5.34 12.56
N THR A 27 2.61 -5.10 11.35
CA THR A 27 1.18 -4.91 11.08
C THR A 27 0.71 -5.64 9.82
N MET A 28 -0.60 -5.81 9.69
CA MET A 28 -1.24 -6.32 8.47
C MET A 28 -1.43 -5.18 7.46
N HIS A 29 -1.01 -5.41 6.23
CA HIS A 29 -1.26 -4.54 5.08
C HIS A 29 -2.22 -5.22 4.13
N ALA A 30 -3.28 -4.53 3.71
CA ALA A 30 -4.25 -5.11 2.80
C ALA A 30 -3.86 -4.84 1.34
N PHE A 31 -4.15 -5.80 0.45
CA PHE A 31 -3.91 -5.73 -1.00
C PHE A 31 -5.19 -6.08 -1.79
N GLU A 32 -5.36 -5.50 -2.97
CA GLU A 32 -6.53 -5.70 -3.85
C GLU A 32 -6.23 -6.50 -5.12
N SER A 33 -4.97 -6.89 -5.32
CA SER A 33 -4.51 -7.69 -6.45
C SER A 33 -3.33 -8.61 -6.11
N ALA A 34 -3.10 -9.62 -6.97
CA ALA A 34 -1.92 -10.48 -6.86
C ALA A 34 -0.61 -9.70 -7.06
N LEU A 35 -0.60 -8.71 -7.96
CA LEU A 35 0.56 -7.85 -8.20
C LEU A 35 0.94 -7.06 -6.95
N GLU A 36 -0.04 -6.50 -6.25
CA GLU A 36 0.20 -5.83 -4.97
C GLU A 36 0.75 -6.79 -3.92
N ARG A 37 0.19 -8.00 -3.77
CA ARG A 37 0.73 -9.03 -2.85
C ARG A 37 2.19 -9.33 -3.16
N ASP A 38 2.52 -9.51 -4.44
CA ASP A 38 3.87 -9.85 -4.88
C ASP A 38 4.82 -8.66 -4.63
N TRP A 39 4.35 -7.43 -4.84
CA TRP A 39 5.11 -6.22 -4.51
C TRP A 39 5.39 -6.09 -3.01
N LEU A 40 4.39 -6.32 -2.15
CA LEU A 40 4.58 -6.34 -0.70
C LEU A 40 5.58 -7.42 -0.27
N THR A 41 5.60 -8.55 -0.97
CA THR A 41 6.57 -9.62 -0.73
C THR A 41 7.98 -9.15 -1.05
N LEU A 42 8.20 -8.51 -2.20
CA LEU A 42 9.51 -7.96 -2.56
C LEU A 42 9.99 -6.91 -1.56
N LEU A 43 9.12 -6.00 -1.14
CA LEU A 43 9.45 -4.98 -0.14
C LEU A 43 9.78 -5.57 1.24
N GLU A 44 9.18 -6.69 1.63
CA GLU A 44 9.48 -7.37 2.88
C GLU A 44 10.85 -8.06 2.87
N PHE A 45 11.31 -8.55 1.72
CA PHE A 45 12.61 -9.23 1.61
C PHE A 45 13.78 -8.31 1.26
N ASP A 46 13.51 -7.15 0.67
CA ASP A 46 14.56 -6.17 0.38
C ASP A 46 15.16 -5.62 1.69
N SER A 47 16.47 -5.79 1.87
CA SER A 47 17.18 -5.32 3.04
C SER A 47 17.18 -3.80 3.15
N GLU A 48 17.20 -3.08 2.03
CA GLU A 48 17.27 -1.62 1.96
C GLU A 48 15.94 -0.95 2.33
N VAL A 49 14.83 -1.68 2.26
CA VAL A 49 13.52 -1.20 2.72
C VAL A 49 13.46 -1.22 4.25
N LEU A 50 13.23 -0.05 4.84
CA LEU A 50 13.09 0.13 6.28
C LEU A 50 11.64 -0.06 6.76
N SER A 51 10.67 0.40 5.97
CA SER A 51 9.24 0.32 6.29
C SER A 51 8.41 0.57 5.03
N TYR A 52 7.17 0.09 5.01
CA TYR A 52 6.22 0.38 3.95
C TYR A 52 4.78 0.38 4.47
N THR A 53 3.87 1.06 3.79
CA THR A 53 2.43 0.93 4.08
C THR A 53 1.61 0.93 2.81
N THR A 54 0.54 0.13 2.80
CA THR A 54 -0.45 0.19 1.71
C THR A 54 -1.41 1.35 1.88
N GLN A 55 -1.91 1.88 0.77
CA GLN A 55 -2.92 2.94 0.72
C GLN A 55 -2.64 4.07 1.73
N PRO A 56 -1.49 4.76 1.61
CA PRO A 56 -0.95 5.62 2.66
C PRO A 56 -1.71 6.93 2.83
N VAL A 57 -2.31 7.43 1.75
CA VAL A 57 -2.94 8.75 1.70
C VAL A 57 -3.96 8.80 0.57
N LYS A 58 -5.07 9.49 0.81
CA LYS A 58 -6.01 9.86 -0.24
C LYS A 58 -5.69 11.28 -0.70
N ILE A 59 -5.35 11.42 -1.97
CA ILE A 59 -5.02 12.68 -2.62
C ILE A 59 -6.26 13.16 -3.37
N PHE A 60 -6.66 14.41 -3.12
CA PHE A 60 -7.74 15.09 -3.84
C PHE A 60 -7.12 16.01 -4.88
N TYR A 61 -7.66 16.01 -6.09
CA TYR A 61 -7.18 16.84 -7.20
C TYR A 61 -8.31 17.13 -8.19
N GLU A 62 -8.10 18.09 -9.08
CA GLU A 62 -8.98 18.29 -10.23
C GLU A 62 -8.40 17.69 -11.50
N HIS A 63 -9.27 17.06 -12.30
CA HIS A 63 -8.92 16.50 -13.60
C HIS A 63 -10.00 16.87 -14.62
N GLY A 64 -9.65 17.72 -15.59
CA GLY A 64 -10.60 18.19 -16.61
C GLY A 64 -11.82 18.92 -16.03
N GLY A 65 -11.62 19.73 -14.99
CA GLY A 65 -12.69 20.48 -14.31
C GLY A 65 -13.61 19.64 -13.43
N LYS A 66 -13.23 18.39 -13.12
CA LYS A 66 -13.96 17.51 -12.19
C LYS A 66 -13.09 17.16 -10.99
N ALA A 67 -13.70 17.16 -9.81
CA ALA A 67 -13.06 16.65 -8.59
C ALA A 67 -12.78 15.15 -8.73
N ALA A 68 -11.55 14.76 -8.46
CA ALA A 68 -11.06 13.39 -8.53
C ALA A 68 -10.27 13.04 -7.26
N THR A 69 -10.13 11.74 -7.01
CA THR A 69 -9.31 11.23 -5.92
C THR A 69 -8.40 10.12 -6.39
N TYR A 70 -7.22 10.04 -5.78
CA TYR A 70 -6.25 8.99 -6.02
C TYR A 70 -5.70 8.51 -4.68
N THR A 71 -5.60 7.20 -4.51
CA THR A 71 -4.96 6.58 -3.35
C THR A 71 -3.83 5.72 -3.90
N PRO A 72 -2.55 6.08 -3.68
CA PRO A 72 -1.42 5.24 -4.09
C PRO A 72 -1.51 3.87 -3.43
N ASP A 73 -1.07 2.81 -4.11
CA ASP A 73 -1.18 1.45 -3.56
C ASP A 73 -0.19 1.21 -2.42
N VAL A 74 1.05 1.67 -2.55
CA VAL A 74 2.13 1.48 -1.56
C VAL A 74 3.06 2.69 -1.51
N ILE A 75 3.55 3.01 -0.31
CA ILE A 75 4.73 3.86 -0.11
C ILE A 75 5.76 3.09 0.71
N ALA A 76 7.04 3.19 0.35
CA ALA A 76 8.15 2.57 1.05
C ALA A 76 9.19 3.62 1.45
N THR A 77 9.82 3.41 2.60
CA THR A 77 11.00 4.16 3.05
C THR A 77 12.20 3.25 2.94
N THR A 78 13.24 3.68 2.24
CA THR A 78 14.50 2.94 2.07
C THR A 78 15.63 3.64 2.82
N ARG A 79 16.75 2.95 3.02
CA ARG A 79 17.99 3.59 3.45
C ARG A 79 18.40 4.65 2.42
N LYS A 80 18.78 5.84 2.91
CA LYS A 80 19.52 6.81 2.13
C LYS A 80 20.95 6.30 2.03
N ASN A 81 21.44 6.13 0.81
CA ASN A 81 22.87 6.11 0.54
C ASN A 81 23.45 7.52 0.68
#